data_AF-A0AA44NGB2-F1
#
_entry.id   AF-A0AA44NGB2-F1
#
_cell.length_a   1.000
_cell.length_b   1.000
_cell.length_c   1.000
_cell.angle_alpha   90.00
_cell.angle_beta   90.00
_cell.angle_gamma   90.00
#
_symmetry.space_group_name_H-M   'P 1'
#
loop_
_entity.id
_entity.type
_entity.pdbx_description
1 polymer ?
#
loop_
_entity_poly.entity_id
_entity_poly.type
_entity_poly.pdbx_seq_one_letter_code
_entity_poly.pdbx_strand_id
1 'polypeptide(L)'
;MKTRIKHPTIKDAAYIAESVISRMEHSAGRRCGLYDTLYDQFLSEEIHEFADSLNDDERDKFIEIASALHPHLKEYDTCKTKSILNKIREEEM
;
A
#
# COMPACT_ATOMS: atom_id res chain seq x y z
N MET A 1 -18.02 -13.82 -14.86
CA MET A 1 -17.55 -12.71 -15.72
C MET A 1 -16.02 -12.70 -15.67
N LYS A 2 -15.33 -13.12 -16.74
CA LYS A 2 -13.86 -13.20 -16.78
C LYS A 2 -13.30 -11.94 -17.44
N THR A 3 -13.02 -10.91 -16.66
CA THR A 3 -12.27 -9.73 -17.11
C THR A 3 -10.78 -10.04 -17.13
N ARG A 4 -10.33 -10.86 -18.09
CA ARG A 4 -8.90 -10.97 -18.41
C ARG A 4 -8.62 -10.03 -19.57
N ILE A 5 -8.01 -8.89 -19.28
CA ILE A 5 -7.47 -7.99 -20.30
C ILE A 5 -6.35 -8.76 -21.00
N LYS A 6 -6.57 -9.17 -22.25
CA LYS A 6 -5.66 -10.05 -22.99
C LYS A 6 -4.31 -9.37 -23.31
N HIS A 7 -4.27 -8.04 -23.29
CA HIS A 7 -3.07 -7.22 -23.47
C HIS A 7 -3.25 -5.92 -22.67
N PRO A 8 -2.82 -5.85 -21.39
CA PRO A 8 -2.98 -4.63 -20.62
C PRO A 8 -2.16 -3.51 -21.25
N THR A 9 -2.83 -2.45 -21.68
CA THR A 9 -2.13 -1.21 -22.01
C THR A 9 -1.57 -0.60 -20.73
N ILE A 10 -0.60 0.33 -20.83
CA ILE A 10 -0.07 1.06 -19.66
C ILE A 10 -1.22 1.72 -18.86
N LYS A 11 -2.24 2.22 -19.58
CA LYS A 11 -3.45 2.80 -18.97
C LYS A 11 -4.29 1.77 -18.22
N ASP A 12 -4.44 0.56 -18.75
CA ASP A 12 -5.17 -0.51 -18.07
C ASP A 12 -4.43 -1.00 -16.83
N ALA A 13 -3.09 -1.09 -16.90
CA ALA A 13 -2.25 -1.45 -15.77
C ALA A 13 -2.34 -0.41 -14.64
N ALA A 14 -2.32 0.89 -14.98
CA ALA A 14 -2.53 1.97 -14.03
C ALA A 14 -3.91 1.91 -13.37
N TYR A 15 -4.96 1.68 -14.16
CA TYR A 15 -6.32 1.52 -13.64
C TYR A 15 -6.47 0.33 -12.68
N ILE A 16 -5.79 -0.79 -12.97
CA ILE A 16 -5.76 -1.95 -12.07
C ILE A 16 -5.02 -1.59 -10.77
N ALA A 17 -3.86 -0.94 -10.86
CA ALA A 17 -3.11 -0.52 -9.68
C ALA A 17 -3.93 0.45 -8.80
N GLU A 18 -4.54 1.47 -9.37
CA GLU A 18 -5.47 2.39 -8.69
C GLU A 18 -6.62 1.63 -8.01
N SER A 19 -7.22 0.66 -8.72
CA SER A 19 -8.31 -0.15 -8.17
C SER A 19 -7.86 -1.04 -7.00
N VAL A 20 -6.63 -1.53 -7.01
CA VAL A 20 -6.04 -2.30 -5.90
C VAL A 20 -5.78 -1.38 -4.71
N ILE A 21 -5.16 -0.23 -4.93
CA ILE A 21 -4.86 0.76 -3.89
C ILE A 21 -6.15 1.23 -3.21
N SER A 22 -7.20 1.53 -3.98
CA SER A 22 -8.50 1.93 -3.41
C SER A 22 -9.13 0.87 -2.51
N ARG A 23 -8.88 -0.42 -2.75
CA ARG A 23 -9.32 -1.49 -1.85
C ARG A 23 -8.52 -1.51 -0.55
N MET A 24 -7.23 -1.20 -0.62
CA MET A 24 -6.37 -1.07 0.56
C MET A 24 -6.80 0.15 1.40
N GLU A 25 -7.10 1.29 0.79
CA GLU A 25 -7.67 2.46 1.48
C GLU A 25 -8.95 2.10 2.26
N HIS A 26 -9.86 1.36 1.62
CA HIS A 26 -11.07 0.88 2.29
C HIS A 26 -10.79 -0.15 3.41
N SER A 27 -9.73 -0.94 3.29
CA SER A 27 -9.30 -1.86 4.36
C SER A 27 -8.74 -1.07 5.55
N ALA A 28 -7.79 -0.17 5.29
CA ALA A 28 -7.16 0.70 6.28
C ALA A 28 -8.19 1.55 7.02
N GLY A 29 -9.11 2.21 6.29
CA GLY A 29 -10.17 3.03 6.90
C GLY A 29 -11.10 2.23 7.83
N ARG A 30 -11.43 0.98 7.48
CA ARG A 30 -12.23 0.11 8.37
C ARG A 30 -11.48 -0.31 9.62
N ARG A 31 -10.17 -0.51 9.54
CA ARG A 31 -9.33 -0.94 10.67
C ARG A 31 -8.96 0.22 11.60
N CYS A 32 -8.81 1.43 11.06
CA CYS A 32 -8.24 2.57 11.78
C CYS A 32 -9.26 3.60 12.24
N GLY A 33 -10.49 3.58 11.71
CA GLY A 33 -11.51 4.57 12.09
C GLY A 33 -11.08 6.00 11.72
N LEU A 34 -11.01 6.90 12.71
CA LEU A 34 -10.65 8.32 12.56
C LEU A 34 -9.17 8.62 12.90
N TYR A 35 -8.35 7.60 13.12
CA TYR A 35 -6.94 7.79 13.49
C TYR A 35 -6.07 7.86 12.24
N ASP A 36 -5.83 9.07 11.75
CA ASP A 36 -5.06 9.34 10.52
C ASP A 36 -3.67 8.67 10.54
N THR A 37 -2.97 8.70 11.69
CA THR A 37 -1.62 8.12 11.81
C THR A 37 -1.63 6.59 11.69
N LEU A 38 -2.66 5.94 12.23
CA LEU A 38 -2.83 4.49 12.10
C LEU A 38 -3.26 4.14 10.67
N TYR A 39 -4.13 4.95 10.07
CA TYR A 39 -4.54 4.78 8.67
C TYR A 39 -3.34 4.79 7.73
N ASP A 40 -2.47 5.80 7.83
CA ASP A 40 -1.29 5.94 6.97
C ASP A 40 -0.33 4.76 7.15
N GLN A 41 -0.15 4.30 8.39
CA GLN A 41 0.71 3.17 8.69
C GLN A 41 0.17 1.86 8.09
N PHE A 42 -1.11 1.57 8.31
CA PHE A 42 -1.74 0.36 7.77
C PHE A 42 -1.82 0.36 6.25
N LEU A 43 -2.17 1.49 5.64
CA LEU A 43 -2.23 1.62 4.19
C LEU A 43 -0.87 1.36 3.57
N SER A 44 0.18 1.95 4.16
CA SER A 44 1.53 1.74 3.65
C SER A 44 2.02 0.30 3.82
N GLU A 45 1.75 -0.34 4.95
CA GLU A 45 2.05 -1.77 5.16
C GLU A 45 1.34 -2.65 4.11
N GLU A 46 0.04 -2.46 3.86
CA GLU A 46 -0.70 -3.24 2.87
C GLU A 46 -0.17 -3.01 1.44
N ILE A 47 0.20 -1.77 1.10
CA ILE A 47 0.78 -1.43 -0.22
C ILE A 47 2.14 -2.11 -0.42
N HIS A 48 3.02 -2.05 0.59
CA HIS A 48 4.34 -2.66 0.50
C HIS A 48 4.26 -4.21 0.51
N GLU A 49 3.38 -4.80 1.31
CA GLU A 49 3.16 -6.25 1.33
C GLU A 49 2.67 -6.75 -0.04
N PHE A 50 1.76 -6.02 -0.68
CA PHE A 50 1.33 -6.35 -2.04
C PHE A 50 2.44 -6.15 -3.06
N ALA A 51 3.18 -5.04 -2.98
CA ALA A 51 4.28 -4.75 -3.92
C ALA A 51 5.37 -5.83 -3.87
N ASP A 52 5.71 -6.34 -2.67
CA ASP A 52 6.69 -7.40 -2.48
C ASP A 52 6.20 -8.77 -2.98
N SER A 53 4.92 -8.92 -3.29
CA SER A 53 4.36 -10.12 -3.95
C SER A 53 4.50 -10.11 -5.48
N LEU A 54 4.88 -8.96 -6.06
CA LEU A 54 5.10 -8.77 -7.49
C LEU A 54 6.56 -9.04 -7.87
N ASN A 55 6.86 -9.11 -9.18
CA ASN A 55 8.26 -9.08 -9.63
C ASN A 55 8.84 -7.67 -9.54
N ASP A 56 10.16 -7.54 -9.56
CA ASP A 56 10.86 -6.25 -9.36
C ASP A 56 10.37 -5.13 -10.30
N ASP A 57 10.17 -5.44 -11.59
CA ASP A 57 9.70 -4.47 -12.59
C ASP A 57 8.25 -4.01 -12.35
N GLU A 58 7.39 -4.90 -11.85
CA GLU A 58 5.99 -4.61 -11.50
C GLU A 58 5.88 -3.91 -10.15
N ARG A 59 6.73 -4.32 -9.19
CA ARG A 59 6.86 -3.72 -7.86
C ARG A 59 7.18 -2.24 -7.98
N ASP A 60 8.23 -1.89 -8.73
CA ASP A 60 8.66 -0.50 -8.84
C ASP A 60 7.59 0.38 -9.50
N LYS A 61 6.90 -0.12 -10.54
CA LYS A 61 5.79 0.58 -11.18
C LYS A 61 4.59 0.74 -10.25
N PHE A 62 4.27 -0.28 -9.46
CA PHE A 62 3.18 -0.22 -8.49
C PHE A 62 3.47 0.79 -7.38
N ILE A 63 4.70 0.80 -6.85
CA ILE A 63 5.14 1.79 -5.85
C ILE A 63 5.16 3.21 -6.42
N GLU A 64 5.54 3.38 -7.69
CA GLU A 64 5.49 4.70 -8.36
C GLU A 64 4.07 5.24 -8.44
N ILE A 65 3.10 4.41 -8.84
CA ILE A 65 1.68 4.78 -8.89
C ILE A 65 1.14 5.06 -7.48
N ALA A 66 1.43 4.18 -6.52
CA ALA A 66 1.01 4.38 -5.12
C ALA A 66 1.57 5.69 -4.53
N SER A 67 2.84 6.00 -4.80
CA SER A 67 3.48 7.23 -4.37
C SER A 67 2.92 8.48 -5.04
N ALA A 68 2.40 8.36 -6.27
CA ALA A 68 1.76 9.47 -6.97
C ALA A 68 0.37 9.78 -6.37
N LEU A 69 -0.36 8.76 -5.93
CA LEU A 69 -1.65 8.90 -5.25
C LEU A 69 -1.49 9.32 -3.78
N HIS A 70 -0.46 8.81 -3.12
CA HIS A 70 -0.16 9.04 -1.70
C HIS A 70 1.31 9.44 -1.53
N PRO A 71 1.62 10.75 -1.63
CA PRO A 71 2.99 11.25 -1.55
C PRO A 71 3.75 10.86 -0.28
N HIS A 72 3.04 10.65 0.84
CA HIS A 72 3.62 10.25 2.12
C HIS A 72 4.19 8.82 2.11
N LEU A 73 3.82 7.98 1.13
CA LEU A 73 4.38 6.62 1.00
C LEU A 73 5.86 6.61 0.57
N LYS A 74 6.35 7.69 -0.07
CA LYS A 74 7.79 7.82 -0.38
C LYS A 74 8.67 7.89 0.86
N GLU A 75 8.11 8.30 1.98
CA GLU A 75 8.82 8.44 3.25
C GLU A 75 8.77 7.15 4.09
N TYR A 76 8.11 6.09 3.59
CA TYR A 76 7.96 4.85 4.31
C TYR A 76 9.24 4.02 4.30
N ASP A 77 10.13 4.40 5.20
CA ASP A 77 11.30 3.63 5.55
C ASP A 77 10.85 2.47 6.46
N THR A 78 10.76 1.27 5.89
CA THR A 78 10.40 0.01 6.61
C THR A 78 11.18 -0.20 7.92
N CYS A 79 12.34 0.44 8.08
CA CYS A 79 13.12 0.48 9.31
C CYS A 79 12.42 1.24 10.46
N LYS A 80 11.75 2.36 10.15
CA LYS A 80 11.06 3.22 11.12
C LYS A 80 9.80 2.56 11.66
N THR A 81 9.04 1.89 10.80
CA THR A 81 7.77 1.23 11.16
C THR A 81 7.98 0.06 12.10
N LYS A 82 9.00 -0.79 11.83
CA LYS A 82 9.41 -1.87 12.75
C LYS A 82 9.82 -1.34 14.12
N SER A 83 10.46 -0.17 14.17
CA SER A 83 10.83 0.46 15.44
C SER A 83 9.61 0.97 16.22
N ILE A 84 8.61 1.54 15.54
CA ILE A 84 7.37 2.01 16.17
C ILE A 84 6.53 0.83 16.68
N LEU A 85 6.36 -0.23 15.88
CA LEU A 85 5.64 -1.44 16.28
C LEU A 85 6.31 -2.16 17.46
N ASN A 86 7.65 -2.20 17.50
CA ASN A 86 8.37 -2.78 18.62
C ASN A 86 8.20 -1.95 19.90
N LYS A 87 8.21 -0.60 19.81
CA LYS A 87 7.94 0.26 20.97
C LYS A 87 6.53 0.07 21.52
N ILE A 88 5.52 -0.04 20.65
CA ILE A 88 4.14 -0.29 21.08
C ILE A 88 4.03 -1.65 21.80
N ARG A 89 4.73 -2.70 21.32
CA ARG A 89 4.77 -4.01 21.98
C ARG A 89 5.51 -4.02 23.32
N GLU A 90 6.46 -3.11 23.52
CA GLU A 90 7.18 -2.95 24.80
C GLU A 90 6.36 -2.15 25.82
N GLU A 91 5.49 -1.24 25.39
CA GLU A 91 4.61 -0.44 26.27
C GLU A 91 3.36 -1.20 26.75
N GLU A 92 2.96 -2.28 26.07
CA GLU A 92 1.85 -3.17 26.48
C GLU A 92 2.26 -4.34 27.39
N MET A 93 3.54 -4.43 27.81
CA MET A 93 4.02 -5.36 28.85
C MET A 93 4.25 -4.67 30.20
#